data_AF-A0AB73BPY1-F1
#
_entry.id   AF-A0AB73BPY1-F1
#
_cell.length_a   1.000
_cell.length_b   1.000
_cell.length_c   1.000
_cell.angle_alpha   90.00
_cell.angle_beta   90.00
_cell.angle_gamma   90.00
#
_symmetry.space_group_name_H-M   'P 1'
#
loop_
_entity.id
_entity.type
_entity.pdbx_description
1 polymer ?
#
loop_
_entity_poly.entity_id
_entity_poly.type
_entity_poly.pdbx_seq_one_letter_code
_entity_poly.pdbx_strand_id
1 'polypeptide(L)'
;MRVNLKRDMATGNKVQTYQAEYSQAAYRHTNGILTPTICLKNITDQDGNLVADHMWFNYSNNFRKLGELHTDDKLTFRASVRVYHKGHGYSKADYKLTDPKSVQLLTERPYVPVPNDKKLLIGYILIKNHMHLKEKSREKGDYAQEYMNWALQKYKEMTSKKAI
;
A
#
# COMPACT_ATOMS: atom_id res chain seq x y z
N MET A 1 9.22 -24.48 11.47
CA MET A 1 9.62 -23.71 10.26
C MET A 1 9.43 -22.20 10.44
N ARG A 2 8.21 -21.68 10.65
CA ARG A 2 7.92 -20.22 10.75
C ARG A 2 8.67 -19.46 11.85
N VAL A 3 8.89 -20.08 13.03
CA VAL A 3 9.59 -19.43 14.17
C VAL A 3 11.06 -19.14 13.86
N ASN A 4 11.74 -20.01 13.12
CA ASN A 4 13.14 -19.82 12.74
C ASN A 4 13.26 -18.70 11.70
N LEU A 5 12.38 -18.68 10.70
CA LEU A 5 12.30 -17.62 9.70
C LEU A 5 12.14 -16.22 10.33
N LYS A 6 11.29 -16.10 11.36
CA LYS A 6 11.13 -14.83 12.10
C LYS A 6 12.42 -14.38 12.80
N ARG A 7 13.16 -15.31 13.41
CA ARG A 7 14.43 -15.01 14.08
C ARG A 7 15.51 -14.61 13.08
N ASP A 8 15.59 -15.29 11.94
CA ASP A 8 16.56 -14.99 10.88
C ASP A 8 16.28 -13.62 10.25
N MET A 9 15.01 -13.28 10.06
CA MET A 9 14.58 -11.96 9.61
C MET A 9 14.87 -10.85 10.63
N ALA A 10 14.76 -11.14 11.93
CA ALA A 10 15.07 -10.18 12.99
C ALA A 10 16.58 -9.95 13.21
N THR A 11 17.46 -10.71 12.54
CA THR A 11 18.93 -10.57 12.70
C THR A 11 19.64 -10.12 11.43
N GLY A 12 19.01 -10.25 10.25
CA GLY A 12 19.58 -9.87 8.96
C GLY A 12 18.97 -8.59 8.37
N ASN A 13 19.74 -7.50 8.29
CA ASN A 13 19.42 -6.36 7.42
C ASN A 13 19.64 -6.74 5.94
N LYS A 14 18.76 -7.57 5.38
CA LYS A 14 18.82 -8.02 3.98
C LYS A 14 17.68 -7.42 3.16
N VAL A 15 18.01 -7.01 1.94
CA VAL A 15 17.02 -6.65 0.92
C VAL A 15 16.74 -7.90 0.10
N GLN A 16 15.48 -8.29 0.03
CA GLN A 16 15.06 -9.50 -0.70
C GLN A 16 13.84 -9.19 -1.57
N THR A 17 13.56 -10.09 -2.51
CA THR A 17 12.36 -10.05 -3.35
C THR A 17 11.25 -10.88 -2.69
N TYR A 18 10.04 -10.36 -2.72
CA TYR A 18 8.85 -10.99 -2.16
C TYR A 18 7.73 -10.99 -3.18
N GLN A 19 6.85 -11.99 -3.09
CA GLN A 19 5.55 -11.97 -3.74
C GLN A 19 4.47 -11.76 -2.68
N ALA A 20 3.38 -11.11 -3.08
CA ALA A 20 2.22 -10.92 -2.23
C ALA A 20 0.97 -10.71 -3.06
N GLU A 21 -0.17 -10.69 -2.37
CA GLU A 21 -1.45 -10.32 -2.92
C GLU A 21 -1.90 -8.97 -2.34
N TYR A 22 -2.48 -8.11 -3.17
CA TYR A 22 -3.15 -6.91 -2.68
C TYR A 22 -4.39 -7.30 -1.86
N SER A 23 -4.51 -6.73 -0.67
CA SER A 23 -5.73 -6.85 0.14
C SER A 23 -6.60 -5.63 -0.03
N GLN A 24 -6.11 -4.46 0.40
CA GLN A 24 -6.89 -3.22 0.44
C GLN A 24 -5.98 -1.99 0.60
N ALA A 25 -6.56 -0.81 0.36
CA ALA A 25 -5.96 0.47 0.73
C ALA A 25 -6.72 1.06 1.93
N ALA A 26 -6.02 1.80 2.78
CA ALA A 26 -6.59 2.51 3.92
C ALA A 26 -5.78 3.77 4.20
N TYR A 27 -6.00 4.39 5.35
CA TYR A 27 -5.15 5.47 5.84
C TYR A 27 -4.87 5.30 7.32
N ARG A 28 -3.75 5.85 7.78
CA ARG A 28 -3.48 6.02 9.20
C ARG A 28 -3.59 7.49 9.60
N HIS A 29 -3.98 7.72 10.84
CA HIS A 29 -3.98 9.05 11.45
C HIS A 29 -2.78 9.18 12.39
N THR A 30 -1.98 10.24 12.23
CA THR A 30 -0.86 10.54 13.13
C THR A 30 -0.80 12.04 13.35
N ASN A 31 -1.05 12.50 14.58
CA ASN A 31 -0.99 13.91 14.97
C ASN A 31 -1.79 14.85 14.05
N GLY A 32 -3.02 14.48 13.66
CA GLY A 32 -3.84 15.32 12.77
C GLY A 32 -3.60 15.08 11.27
N ILE A 33 -2.61 14.25 10.90
CA ILE A 33 -2.18 14.03 9.52
C ILE A 33 -2.63 12.64 9.06
N LEU A 34 -3.44 12.60 8.01
CA LEU A 34 -3.84 11.36 7.34
C LEU A 34 -2.72 10.92 6.41
N THR A 35 -2.33 9.64 6.43
CA THR A 35 -1.33 9.08 5.52
C THR A 35 -1.89 7.85 4.81
N PRO A 36 -1.94 7.83 3.45
CA PRO A 36 -2.36 6.68 2.68
C PRO A 36 -1.51 5.42 2.96
N THR A 37 -2.17 4.29 3.16
CA THR A 37 -1.55 2.99 3.40
C THR A 37 -2.14 1.93 2.48
N ILE A 38 -1.34 0.89 2.25
CA ILE A 38 -1.70 -0.27 1.43
C ILE A 38 -1.40 -1.56 2.23
N CYS A 39 -2.33 -2.50 2.23
CA CYS A 39 -2.17 -3.80 2.86
C CYS A 39 -1.88 -4.85 1.80
N LEU A 40 -0.79 -5.58 2.00
CA LEU A 40 -0.45 -6.78 1.25
C LEU A 40 -0.69 -8.00 2.15
N LYS A 41 -1.17 -9.10 1.58
CA LYS A 41 -1.40 -10.37 2.27
C LYS A 41 -0.66 -11.51 1.58
N ASN A 42 -0.58 -12.66 2.25
CA ASN A 42 0.07 -13.87 1.72
C ASN A 42 1.50 -13.60 1.23
N ILE A 43 2.29 -12.89 2.03
CA ILE A 43 3.63 -12.44 1.63
C ILE A 43 4.60 -13.61 1.72
N THR A 44 5.23 -13.95 0.60
CA THR A 44 6.19 -15.06 0.48
C THR A 44 7.56 -14.57 0.02
N ASP A 45 8.61 -15.28 0.43
CA ASP A 45 9.96 -15.11 -0.13
C ASP A 45 10.11 -15.85 -1.48
N GLN A 46 11.31 -15.84 -2.06
CA GLN A 46 11.57 -16.49 -3.35
C GLN A 46 11.50 -18.02 -3.30
N ASP A 47 11.65 -18.61 -2.11
CA ASP A 47 11.55 -20.06 -1.90
C ASP A 47 10.10 -20.49 -1.61
N GLY A 48 9.15 -19.54 -1.64
CA GLY A 48 7.73 -19.77 -1.37
C GLY A 48 7.39 -19.86 0.12
N ASN A 49 8.32 -19.53 1.02
CA ASN A 49 8.03 -19.56 2.45
C ASN A 49 7.13 -18.38 2.82
N LEU A 50 6.06 -18.65 3.58
CA LEU A 50 5.19 -17.61 4.10
C LEU A 50 5.91 -16.75 5.15
N VAL A 51 6.25 -15.53 4.75
CA VAL A 51 6.89 -14.51 5.59
C VAL A 51 5.84 -13.91 6.52
N ALA A 52 4.79 -13.31 5.97
CA ALA A 52 3.75 -12.61 6.74
C ALA A 52 2.35 -12.88 6.17
N ASP A 53 1.37 -13.05 7.07
CA ASP A 53 -0.04 -13.21 6.66
C ASP A 53 -0.55 -11.91 6.02
N HIS A 54 -0.18 -10.77 6.62
CA HIS A 54 -0.42 -9.44 6.07
C HIS A 54 0.59 -8.41 6.59
N MET A 55 0.78 -7.32 5.85
CA MET A 55 1.62 -6.20 6.24
C MET A 55 1.12 -4.89 5.62
N TRP A 56 1.09 -3.85 6.45
CA TRP A 56 0.76 -2.49 6.02
C TRP A 56 2.01 -1.70 5.63
N PHE A 57 1.96 -1.09 4.45
CA PHE A 57 2.97 -0.18 3.92
C PHE A 57 2.40 1.20 3.68
N ASN A 58 3.27 2.21 3.55
CA ASN A 58 2.86 3.48 2.95
C ASN A 58 2.41 3.21 1.51
N TYR A 59 1.31 3.81 1.08
CA TYR A 59 0.89 3.75 -0.32
C TYR A 59 1.79 4.69 -1.13
N SER A 60 3.03 4.26 -1.40
CA SER A 60 4.08 5.05 -2.04
C SER A 60 3.86 5.20 -3.55
N ASN A 61 4.63 6.09 -4.18
CA ASN A 61 4.61 6.27 -5.64
C ASN A 61 4.95 4.97 -6.41
N ASN A 62 5.72 4.05 -5.81
CA ASN A 62 6.02 2.77 -6.45
C ASN A 62 4.77 1.91 -6.64
N PHE A 63 3.84 1.92 -5.67
CA PHE A 63 2.56 1.24 -5.81
C PHE A 63 1.61 1.99 -6.74
N ARG A 64 1.55 3.33 -6.62
CA ARG A 64 0.62 4.17 -7.42
C ARG A 64 0.87 4.07 -8.93
N LYS A 65 2.11 3.83 -9.34
CA LYS A 65 2.48 3.61 -10.76
C LYS A 65 1.86 2.37 -11.38
N LEU A 66 1.39 1.41 -10.57
CA LEU A 66 0.68 0.23 -11.05
C LEU A 66 -0.78 0.51 -11.42
N GLY A 67 -1.28 1.71 -11.08
CA GLY A 67 -2.68 2.05 -11.21
C GLY A 67 -3.52 1.53 -10.05
N GLU A 68 -4.82 1.47 -10.27
CA GLU A 68 -5.76 0.91 -9.31
C GLU A 68 -5.45 -0.59 -9.10
N LEU A 69 -5.44 -1.01 -7.83
CA LEU A 69 -5.29 -2.40 -7.41
C LEU A 69 -6.63 -2.97 -6.95
N HIS A 70 -6.89 -4.22 -7.32
CA HIS A 70 -8.05 -5.01 -6.94
C HIS A 70 -7.61 -6.11 -5.97
N THR A 71 -8.52 -6.48 -5.05
CA THR A 71 -8.27 -7.58 -4.11
C THR A 71 -7.80 -8.82 -4.87
N ASP A 72 -6.77 -9.47 -4.32
CA ASP A 72 -6.12 -10.67 -4.86
C ASP A 72 -5.20 -10.44 -6.07
N ASP A 73 -4.93 -9.19 -6.46
CA ASP A 73 -3.86 -8.91 -7.41
C ASP A 73 -2.52 -9.42 -6.89
N LYS A 74 -1.82 -10.18 -7.72
CA LYS A 74 -0.47 -10.66 -7.43
C LYS A 74 0.54 -9.61 -7.81
N LEU A 75 1.49 -9.38 -6.92
CA LEU A 75 2.57 -8.41 -7.11
C LEU A 75 3.89 -8.94 -6.58
N THR A 76 4.97 -8.48 -7.20
CA THR A 76 6.34 -8.70 -6.73
C THR A 76 6.95 -7.37 -6.31
N PHE A 77 7.80 -7.39 -5.29
CA PHE A 77 8.50 -6.20 -4.81
C PHE A 77 9.78 -6.58 -4.06
N ARG A 78 10.73 -5.64 -4.02
CA ARG A 78 11.92 -5.74 -3.17
C ARG A 78 11.70 -4.94 -1.89
N ALA A 79 12.04 -5.50 -0.74
CA ALA A 79 11.94 -4.81 0.54
C ALA A 79 13.12 -5.15 1.47
N SER A 80 13.44 -4.22 2.36
CA SER A 80 14.40 -4.43 3.44
C SER A 80 13.71 -5.07 4.63
N VAL A 81 14.38 -5.98 5.32
CA VAL A 81 13.93 -6.44 6.63
C VAL A 81 14.54 -5.54 7.70
N ARG A 82 13.72 -5.11 8.66
CA ARG A 82 14.18 -4.37 9.85
C ARG A 82 13.60 -4.97 11.12
N VAL A 83 14.37 -4.92 12.20
CA VAL A 83 13.88 -5.24 13.54
C VAL A 83 12.79 -4.24 13.93
N TYR A 84 11.67 -4.77 14.40
CA TYR A 84 10.56 -4.00 14.89
C TYR A 84 10.24 -4.43 16.31
N HIS A 85 10.20 -3.49 17.24
CA HIS A 85 9.88 -3.80 18.63
C HIS A 85 8.41 -3.50 18.90
N LYS A 86 7.71 -4.45 19.50
CA LYS A 86 6.29 -4.36 19.85
C LYS A 86 6.04 -4.64 21.33
N GLY A 87 4.90 -4.20 21.84
CA GLY A 87 4.52 -4.32 23.25
C GLY A 87 4.89 -3.09 24.08
N HIS A 88 4.28 -2.96 25.25
CA HIS A 88 4.61 -1.90 26.19
C HIS A 88 6.10 -1.99 26.55
N GLY A 89 6.81 -0.87 26.46
CA GLY A 89 8.26 -0.81 26.69
C GLY A 89 9.13 -1.52 25.65
N TYR A 90 8.65 -1.80 24.43
CA TYR A 90 9.42 -2.45 23.36
C TYR A 90 9.95 -3.86 23.71
N SER A 91 9.27 -4.57 24.59
CA SER A 91 9.69 -5.84 25.20
C SER A 91 9.76 -7.04 24.24
N LYS A 92 9.19 -6.96 23.03
CA LYS A 92 9.20 -8.07 22.06
C LYS A 92 9.82 -7.64 20.74
N ALA A 93 10.94 -8.27 20.37
CA ALA A 93 11.51 -8.16 19.04
C ALA A 93 10.66 -8.95 18.03
N ASP A 94 10.33 -8.30 16.93
CA ASP A 94 9.69 -8.83 15.73
C ASP A 94 10.44 -8.23 14.52
N TYR A 95 9.92 -8.43 13.32
CA TYR A 95 10.47 -7.81 12.12
C TYR A 95 9.39 -7.06 11.33
N LYS A 96 9.84 -6.19 10.43
CA LYS A 96 8.99 -5.49 9.47
C LYS A 96 9.69 -5.41 8.14
N LEU A 97 8.93 -5.66 7.07
CA LEU A 97 9.36 -5.31 5.72
C LEU A 97 9.20 -3.80 5.52
N THR A 98 10.26 -3.12 5.10
CA THR A 98 10.26 -1.67 4.87
C THR A 98 10.72 -1.34 3.46
N ASP A 99 10.39 -0.11 3.04
CA ASP A 99 10.86 0.49 1.80
C ASP A 99 10.60 -0.35 0.53
N PRO A 100 9.35 -0.75 0.21
CA PRO A 100 9.06 -1.48 -1.01
C PRO A 100 9.53 -0.72 -2.27
N LYS A 101 10.34 -1.40 -3.09
CA LYS A 101 10.92 -0.94 -4.35
C LYS A 101 10.67 -1.95 -5.45
N SER A 102 10.85 -1.52 -6.70
CA SER A 102 10.69 -2.38 -7.88
C SER A 102 9.36 -3.14 -7.87
N VAL A 103 8.29 -2.46 -7.45
CA VAL A 103 6.96 -3.08 -7.35
C VAL A 103 6.44 -3.30 -8.78
N GLN A 104 5.98 -4.51 -9.06
CA GLN A 104 5.40 -4.88 -10.35
C GLN A 104 4.09 -5.65 -10.11
N LEU A 105 3.10 -5.38 -10.95
CA LEU A 105 1.86 -6.13 -11.00
C LEU A 105 2.10 -7.38 -11.87
N LEU A 106 1.71 -8.54 -11.35
CA LEU A 106 1.78 -9.83 -12.06
C LEU A 106 0.41 -10.23 -12.62
N THR A 107 -0.67 -9.69 -12.09
CA THR A 107 -2.03 -9.89 -12.62
C THR A 107 -2.26 -9.01 -13.85
N GLU A 108 -2.64 -9.62 -14.98
CA GLU A 108 -3.00 -8.88 -16.19
C GLU A 108 -4.36 -8.18 -16.04
N ARG A 109 -4.38 -6.87 -16.28
CA ARG A 109 -5.62 -6.09 -16.38
C ARG A 109 -5.41 -4.73 -17.03
N PRO A 110 -6.48 -4.04 -17.46
CA PRO A 110 -6.40 -2.67 -17.93
C PRO A 110 -5.85 -1.73 -16.84
N TYR A 111 -4.96 -0.84 -17.25
CA TYR A 111 -4.44 0.20 -16.37
C TYR A 111 -5.49 1.29 -16.12
N VAL A 112 -5.80 1.54 -14.85
CA VAL A 112 -6.61 2.68 -14.39
C VAL A 112 -5.73 3.55 -13.50
N PRO A 113 -5.52 4.83 -13.80
CA PRO A 113 -4.62 5.67 -13.00
C PRO A 113 -5.20 5.96 -11.60
N VAL A 114 -4.33 6.01 -10.61
CA VAL A 114 -4.63 6.53 -9.26
C VAL A 114 -3.92 7.87 -9.02
N PRO A 115 -4.41 8.73 -8.12
CA PRO A 115 -3.78 10.01 -7.84
C PRO A 115 -2.37 9.88 -7.26
N ASN A 116 -1.45 10.74 -7.70
CA ASN A 116 -0.14 10.92 -7.06
C ASN A 116 -0.16 11.95 -5.93
N ASP A 117 -1.18 12.80 -5.87
CA ASP A 117 -1.37 13.71 -4.75
C ASP A 117 -1.90 12.94 -3.52
N LYS A 118 -1.38 13.29 -2.35
CA LYS A 118 -1.70 12.60 -1.10
C LYS A 118 -3.15 12.81 -0.70
N LYS A 119 -3.67 14.03 -0.84
CA LYS A 119 -5.04 14.39 -0.46
C LYS A 119 -6.04 13.71 -1.39
N LEU A 120 -5.80 13.75 -2.70
CA LEU A 120 -6.61 13.03 -3.68
C LEU A 120 -6.58 11.51 -3.44
N LEU A 121 -5.44 10.94 -3.04
CA LEU A 121 -5.34 9.51 -2.74
C LEU A 121 -6.14 9.12 -1.49
N ILE A 122 -6.21 9.99 -0.47
CA ILE A 122 -7.12 9.80 0.67
C ILE A 122 -8.57 9.81 0.18
N GLY A 123 -8.95 10.75 -0.68
CA GLY A 123 -10.28 10.79 -1.30
C GLY A 123 -10.64 9.51 -2.04
N TYR A 124 -9.71 9.00 -2.86
CA TYR A 124 -9.84 7.70 -3.52
C TYR A 124 -10.11 6.56 -2.51
N ILE A 125 -9.33 6.49 -1.42
CA ILE A 125 -9.49 5.47 -0.38
C ILE A 125 -10.86 5.57 0.29
N LEU A 126 -11.33 6.78 0.58
CA LEU A 126 -12.64 7.01 1.20
C LEU A 126 -13.76 6.51 0.30
N ILE A 127 -13.75 6.89 -0.99
CA ILE A 127 -14.75 6.45 -1.97
C ILE A 127 -14.69 4.94 -2.17
N LYS A 128 -13.50 4.38 -2.42
CA LYS A 128 -13.32 2.94 -2.70
C LYS A 128 -13.82 2.04 -1.57
N ASN A 129 -13.64 2.48 -0.33
CA ASN A 129 -14.02 1.69 0.83
C ASN A 129 -15.40 2.11 1.39
N HIS A 130 -16.14 2.98 0.71
CA HIS A 130 -17.42 3.54 1.19
C HIS A 130 -17.31 4.14 2.62
N MET A 131 -16.21 4.85 2.89
CA MET A 131 -15.91 5.44 4.19
C MET A 131 -16.21 6.93 4.22
N HIS A 132 -16.65 7.40 5.39
CA HIS A 132 -16.68 8.82 5.74
C HIS A 132 -15.58 9.13 6.76
N LEU A 133 -14.99 10.33 6.68
CA LEU A 133 -14.02 10.76 7.67
C LEU A 133 -14.73 10.94 9.02
N LYS A 134 -14.32 10.11 10.00
CA LYS A 134 -14.85 10.15 11.36
C LYS A 134 -14.24 11.26 12.23
N GLU A 135 -13.06 11.77 11.86
CA GLU A 135 -12.25 12.68 12.68
C GLU A 135 -11.81 13.91 11.87
N LYS A 136 -11.61 15.04 12.59
CA LYS A 136 -11.10 16.27 11.98
C LYS A 136 -9.63 16.07 11.54
N SER A 137 -9.37 16.15 10.24
CA SER A 137 -8.00 16.29 9.73
C SER A 137 -7.49 17.73 9.89
N ARG A 138 -6.17 17.90 9.99
CA ARG A 138 -5.54 19.24 9.92
C ARG A 138 -5.66 19.88 8.54
N GLU A 139 -5.60 19.06 7.49
CA GLU A 139 -5.85 19.50 6.12
C GLU A 139 -7.35 19.83 5.97
N LYS A 140 -7.66 20.98 5.37
CA LYS A 140 -9.03 21.45 5.10
C LYS A 140 -9.51 20.96 3.73
N GLY A 141 -10.81 20.79 3.57
CA GLY A 141 -11.47 20.45 2.30
C GLY A 141 -12.17 19.10 2.32
N ASP A 142 -12.93 18.82 1.26
CA ASP A 142 -13.62 17.55 1.07
C ASP A 142 -12.79 16.64 0.16
N TYR A 143 -12.07 15.72 0.80
CA TYR A 143 -11.21 14.76 0.11
C TYR A 143 -11.95 13.94 -0.95
N ALA A 144 -13.19 13.51 -0.65
CA ALA A 144 -13.97 12.69 -1.55
C ALA A 144 -14.39 13.50 -2.78
N GLN A 145 -14.91 14.72 -2.58
CA GLN A 145 -15.29 15.60 -3.68
C GLN A 145 -14.09 15.99 -4.54
N GLU A 146 -12.95 16.31 -3.93
CA GLU A 146 -11.73 16.67 -4.67
C GLU A 146 -11.21 15.49 -5.50
N TYR A 147 -11.26 14.27 -4.97
CA TYR A 147 -10.96 13.06 -5.74
C TYR A 147 -11.93 12.86 -6.90
N MET A 148 -13.25 13.02 -6.68
CA MET A 148 -14.25 12.85 -7.75
C MET A 148 -14.03 13.85 -8.89
N ASN A 149 -13.70 15.10 -8.58
CA ASN A 149 -13.37 16.12 -9.58
C ASN A 149 -12.14 15.71 -10.40
N TRP A 150 -11.08 15.23 -9.74
CA TRP A 150 -9.89 14.71 -10.41
C TRP A 150 -10.19 13.50 -11.30
N ALA A 151 -10.99 12.55 -10.81
CA ALA A 151 -11.33 11.33 -11.54
C ALA A 151 -12.12 11.65 -12.82
N LEU A 152 -13.09 12.57 -12.73
CA LEU A 152 -13.83 13.06 -13.89
C LEU A 152 -12.93 13.73 -14.92
N GLN A 153 -11.97 14.55 -14.48
CA GLN A 153 -11.00 15.16 -15.38
C GLN A 153 -10.11 14.11 -16.07
N LYS A 154 -9.60 13.13 -15.30
CA LYS A 154 -8.78 12.04 -15.85
C LYS A 154 -9.53 11.19 -16.86
N TYR A 155 -10.80 10.89 -16.58
CA TYR A 155 -11.65 10.18 -17.52
C TYR A 155 -11.77 10.92 -18.86
N LYS A 156 -12.04 12.24 -18.83
CA LYS A 156 -12.09 13.08 -20.03
C LYS A 156 -10.77 13.09 -20.79
N GLU A 157 -9.63 13.19 -20.09
CA GLU A 157 -8.31 13.14 -20.72
C GLU A 157 -8.04 11.79 -21.42
N MET A 158 -8.48 10.69 -20.82
CA MET A 158 -8.29 9.34 -21.36
C MET A 158 -9.18 9.06 -22.58
N THR A 159 -10.41 9.59 -22.60
CA THR A 159 -11.33 9.40 -23.73
C THR A 159 -10.97 10.31 -24.91
N SER A 160 -10.59 11.56 -24.67
CA SER A 160 -10.16 12.48 -25.74
C SER A 160 -8.90 12.01 -26.46
N LYS A 161 -8.00 11.29 -25.78
CA LYS A 161 -6.78 10.73 -26.39
C LYS A 161 -7.02 9.49 -27.26
N LYS A 162 -8.17 8.82 -27.14
CA LYS A 162 -8.52 7.64 -27.95
C LYS A 162 -9.18 7.97 -29.29
N ALA A 163 -9.48 9.25 -29.55
CA ALA A 163 -10.26 9.70 -30.70
C ALA A 163 -9.41 10.16 -31.90
N ILE A 164 -8.16 9.69 -32.03
CA ILE A 164 -7.24 10.02 -33.13
C ILE A 164 -6.64 8.73 -33.68
#